data_AF-A0AA36MQU2-F1
#
_entry.id   AF-A0AA36MQU2-F1
#
_cell.length_a   1.000
_cell.length_b   1.000
_cell.length_c   1.000
_cell.angle_alpha   90.00
_cell.angle_beta   90.00
_cell.angle_gamma   90.00
#
_symmetry.space_group_name_H-M   'P 1'
#
loop_
_entity.id
_entity.type
_entity.pdbx_description
1 polymer ?
#
loop_
_entity_poly.entity_id
_entity_poly.type
_entity_poly.pdbx_seq_one_letter_code
_entity_poly.pdbx_strand_id
1 'polypeptide(L)'
;MVCFHDVWSKGTQMCSVGFQKKLLDGQTICTQLATAETKRLAQVQANRQLVSEAKGHLAPVSGQEGFLSLAGSHSVAFLRWCWVVLAASIEEAIPQLPNFIQMAANSSNSISKAINELEVALHVATAFEKGLSLPDAIQQASQGDVRCRASVPAIAKFVQNFGGGSQGFPLLHFLANFSKQFNATLLVGTELMSTLATLSGENHWLSLQAILTAYTKEIHDPSGADASSADQAKTQTDMQVTDVLAASHKTIAMLQNHHMELGKLYTNKDHGAKVFELTDMTDDHATMTHKPLFHDQEEVHVPLRKLPTWKATKALMPMLCPEELAREGMTAKILLEERARSEVQLALHKAAERHHLDAQTIAFGQNPQGLLATKAIRKTIRLVPLGMVNKAKPTTKETKLLIEHGGHTWTIGPFRQNLQFEADSPACLIPFFWCKPTSEPSEVTMVYSTVVESGITIPCLENPAPLEPRQQLLFLAAHAEASEADHGEASGAAEPSEATPKAKAKNKAKAKEQSEPPSKKPKK
;
A
#
# COMPACT_ATOMS: atom_id res chain seq x y z
N MET A 1 -18.10 -12.58 4.84
CA MET A 1 -18.66 -13.81 5.43
C MET A 1 -17.80 -14.98 4.95
N VAL A 2 -17.40 -15.90 5.83
CA VAL A 2 -16.51 -17.02 5.48
C VAL A 2 -17.27 -18.01 4.60
N CYS A 3 -16.71 -18.39 3.45
CA CYS A 3 -17.28 -19.48 2.64
C CYS A 3 -17.09 -20.81 3.42
N PHE A 4 -18.18 -21.37 3.95
CA PHE A 4 -18.16 -22.58 4.77
C PHE A 4 -17.71 -23.82 3.98
N HIS A 5 -17.85 -23.83 2.65
CA HIS A 5 -17.43 -24.93 1.79
C HIS A 5 -15.92 -25.25 1.88
N ASP A 6 -15.09 -24.25 2.14
CA ASP A 6 -13.63 -24.41 2.13
C ASP A 6 -13.02 -24.63 3.52
N VAL A 7 -13.81 -24.51 4.61
CA VAL A 7 -13.30 -24.54 6.00
C VAL A 7 -12.59 -25.85 6.29
N TRP A 8 -13.21 -26.97 5.93
CA TRP A 8 -12.64 -28.30 6.15
C TRP A 8 -11.44 -28.59 5.24
N SER A 9 -11.52 -28.22 3.95
CA SER A 9 -10.42 -28.44 3.00
C SER A 9 -9.16 -27.67 3.43
N LYS A 10 -9.32 -26.38 3.78
CA LYS A 10 -8.20 -25.53 4.23
C LYS A 10 -7.71 -25.95 5.62
N GLY A 11 -8.60 -26.27 6.55
CA GLY A 11 -8.24 -26.76 7.88
C GLY A 11 -7.44 -28.06 7.83
N THR A 12 -7.84 -29.01 7.00
CA THR A 12 -7.11 -30.28 6.80
C THR A 12 -5.74 -30.04 6.18
N GLN A 13 -5.65 -29.13 5.20
CA GLN A 13 -4.37 -28.74 4.61
C GLN A 13 -3.45 -28.08 5.66
N MET A 14 -3.99 -27.22 6.53
CA MET A 14 -3.25 -26.65 7.65
C MET A 14 -2.73 -27.74 8.61
N CYS A 15 -3.53 -28.76 8.91
CA CYS A 15 -3.07 -29.91 9.69
C CYS A 15 -1.93 -30.67 9.02
N SER A 16 -1.95 -30.82 7.69
CA SER A 16 -0.91 -31.55 6.95
C SER A 16 0.43 -30.80 6.83
N VAL A 17 0.40 -29.47 6.79
CA VAL A 17 1.59 -28.62 6.59
C VAL A 17 2.13 -28.07 7.91
N GLY A 18 1.28 -28.08 8.96
CA GLY A 18 1.52 -27.36 10.21
C GLY A 18 1.13 -25.89 10.08
N PHE A 19 1.05 -25.19 11.22
CA PHE A 19 0.72 -23.77 11.26
C PHE A 19 1.75 -22.99 12.08
N GLN A 20 1.99 -21.74 11.68
CA GLN A 20 2.84 -20.83 12.43
C GLN A 20 2.02 -20.15 13.52
N LYS A 21 2.30 -20.47 14.80
CA LYS A 21 1.61 -19.89 15.97
C LYS A 21 1.58 -18.35 15.94
N LYS A 22 2.67 -17.71 15.51
CA LYS A 22 2.79 -16.25 15.38
C LYS A 22 1.74 -15.61 14.44
N LEU A 23 1.21 -16.36 13.47
CA LEU A 23 0.16 -15.89 12.56
C LEU A 23 -1.25 -16.03 13.16
N LEU A 24 -1.39 -16.79 14.25
CA LEU A 24 -2.62 -16.91 15.02
C LEU A 24 -2.64 -15.96 16.22
N ASP A 25 -1.48 -15.65 16.78
CA ASP A 25 -1.33 -14.76 17.94
C ASP A 25 -1.89 -13.35 17.63
N GLY A 26 -2.83 -12.89 18.47
CA GLY A 26 -3.38 -11.53 18.41
C GLY A 26 -4.48 -11.27 17.37
N GLN A 27 -4.79 -12.23 16.49
CA GLN A 27 -5.80 -12.05 15.42
C GLN A 27 -7.14 -12.75 15.70
N THR A 28 -7.23 -13.53 16.77
CA THR A 28 -8.43 -14.33 17.11
C THR A 28 -9.03 -13.85 18.41
N ILE A 29 -10.18 -13.17 18.32
CA ILE A 29 -10.92 -12.62 19.46
C ILE A 29 -12.18 -13.47 19.68
N CYS A 30 -12.49 -13.76 20.93
CA CYS A 30 -13.76 -14.36 21.33
C CYS A 30 -14.41 -13.50 22.43
N THR A 31 -15.74 -13.55 22.51
CA THR A 31 -16.53 -12.95 23.59
C THR A 31 -17.14 -14.06 24.43
N GLN A 32 -17.21 -13.86 25.74
CA GLN A 32 -17.99 -14.74 26.61
C GLN A 32 -19.48 -14.64 26.25
N LEU A 33 -20.22 -15.75 26.28
CA LEU A 33 -21.67 -15.68 26.14
C LEU A 33 -22.27 -14.81 27.25
N ALA A 34 -23.37 -14.13 26.92
CA ALA A 34 -24.09 -13.30 27.87
C ALA A 34 -24.49 -14.08 29.12
N THR A 35 -24.45 -13.40 30.27
CA THR A 35 -24.90 -13.97 31.55
C THR A 35 -26.43 -14.01 31.63
N ALA A 36 -27.09 -13.03 31.01
CA ALA A 36 -28.54 -12.98 30.87
C ALA A 36 -29.05 -14.11 29.94
N GLU A 37 -29.97 -14.94 30.46
CA GLU A 37 -30.48 -16.14 29.80
C GLU A 37 -31.12 -15.86 28.44
N THR A 38 -31.91 -14.79 28.34
CA THR A 38 -32.59 -14.39 27.09
C THR A 38 -31.60 -14.04 25.98
N LYS A 39 -30.54 -13.31 26.30
CA LYS A 39 -29.48 -12.93 25.35
C LYS A 39 -28.59 -14.12 25.00
N ARG A 40 -28.28 -14.97 25.98
CA ARG A 40 -27.56 -16.23 25.77
C ARG A 40 -28.31 -17.14 24.80
N LEU A 41 -29.62 -17.29 24.97
CA LEU A 41 -30.46 -18.07 24.07
C LEU A 41 -30.44 -17.51 22.65
N ALA A 42 -30.56 -16.19 22.47
CA ALA A 42 -30.47 -15.55 21.16
C ALA A 42 -29.11 -15.79 20.48
N GLN A 43 -28.01 -15.67 21.23
CA GLN A 43 -26.65 -15.94 20.74
C GLN A 43 -26.46 -17.40 20.31
N VAL A 44 -26.95 -18.36 21.11
CA VAL A 44 -26.90 -19.80 20.77
C VAL A 44 -27.76 -20.10 19.55
N GLN A 45 -28.96 -19.53 19.47
CA GLN A 45 -29.89 -19.74 18.35
C GLN A 45 -29.31 -19.23 17.04
N ALA A 46 -28.67 -18.06 17.04
CA ALA A 46 -28.00 -17.51 15.86
C ALA A 46 -26.87 -18.44 15.36
N ASN A 47 -26.07 -19.01 16.26
CA ASN A 47 -25.02 -19.94 15.88
C ASN A 47 -25.57 -21.29 15.39
N ARG A 48 -26.67 -21.78 15.97
CA ARG A 48 -27.36 -22.97 15.46
C ARG A 48 -27.90 -22.75 14.04
N GLN A 49 -28.47 -21.58 13.78
CA GLN A 49 -28.91 -21.21 12.44
C GLN A 49 -27.74 -21.20 11.44
N LEU A 50 -26.62 -20.57 11.81
CA LEU A 50 -25.41 -20.56 10.98
C LEU A 50 -24.89 -21.97 10.66
N VAL A 51 -24.85 -22.86 11.65
CA VAL A 51 -24.44 -24.26 11.44
C VAL A 51 -25.42 -25.00 10.53
N SER A 52 -26.72 -24.77 10.70
CA SER A 52 -27.76 -25.35 9.84
C SER A 52 -27.58 -24.91 8.38
N GLU A 53 -27.34 -23.62 8.15
CA GLU A 53 -27.09 -23.06 6.82
C GLU A 53 -25.79 -23.59 6.19
N ALA A 54 -24.81 -23.94 7.02
CA ALA A 54 -23.54 -24.51 6.58
C ALA A 54 -23.60 -25.99 6.16
N LYS A 55 -24.77 -26.65 6.19
CA LYS A 55 -25.01 -28.01 5.65
C LYS A 55 -23.98 -29.07 6.11
N GLY A 56 -23.57 -29.02 7.39
CA GLY A 56 -22.62 -29.97 7.97
C GLY A 56 -21.13 -29.61 7.78
N HIS A 57 -20.82 -28.48 7.14
CA HIS A 57 -19.44 -27.99 7.01
C HIS A 57 -18.91 -27.30 8.28
N LEU A 58 -19.78 -26.95 9.23
CA LEU A 58 -19.42 -26.42 10.54
C LEU A 58 -19.81 -27.40 11.63
N ALA A 59 -19.00 -27.46 12.68
CA ALA A 59 -19.27 -28.32 13.84
C ALA A 59 -20.50 -27.83 14.63
N PRO A 60 -21.30 -28.75 15.21
CA PRO A 60 -22.54 -28.40 15.91
C PRO A 60 -22.32 -27.56 17.17
N VAL A 61 -23.38 -26.86 17.56
CA VAL A 61 -23.44 -25.97 18.75
C VAL A 61 -24.32 -26.64 19.81
N SER A 62 -23.71 -26.93 20.95
CA SER A 62 -24.33 -27.64 22.07
C SER A 62 -25.21 -26.73 22.94
N GLY A 63 -24.93 -25.42 22.98
CA GLY A 63 -25.50 -24.45 23.92
C GLY A 63 -24.77 -24.39 25.27
N GLN A 64 -23.83 -25.31 25.51
CA GLN A 64 -22.98 -25.36 26.70
C GLN A 64 -21.69 -24.56 26.52
N GLU A 65 -21.51 -23.90 25.37
CA GLU A 65 -20.32 -23.09 25.12
C GLU A 65 -20.23 -21.92 26.12
N GLY A 66 -19.00 -21.59 26.51
CA GLY A 66 -18.70 -20.41 27.33
C GLY A 66 -18.38 -19.17 26.49
N PHE A 67 -18.01 -19.35 25.22
CA PHE A 67 -17.46 -18.28 24.37
C PHE A 67 -17.96 -18.38 22.92
N LEU A 68 -17.98 -17.23 22.24
CA LEU A 68 -18.30 -17.05 20.82
C LEU A 68 -17.09 -16.43 20.11
N SER A 69 -16.63 -17.02 19.02
CA SER A 69 -15.57 -16.44 18.20
C SER A 69 -16.09 -15.26 17.38
N LEU A 70 -15.33 -14.15 17.34
CA LEU A 70 -15.64 -12.93 16.59
C LEU A 70 -14.75 -12.76 15.34
N ALA A 71 -13.88 -13.73 15.05
CA ALA A 71 -12.94 -13.66 13.93
C ALA A 71 -13.39 -14.58 12.78
N GLY A 72 -13.43 -14.02 11.56
CA GLY A 72 -13.95 -14.66 10.35
C GLY A 72 -12.88 -15.32 9.47
N SER A 73 -11.93 -16.07 10.05
CA SER A 73 -10.97 -16.86 9.26
C SER A 73 -11.34 -18.34 9.25
N HIS A 74 -11.01 -19.03 8.15
CA HIS A 74 -11.16 -20.49 8.04
C HIS A 74 -10.41 -21.21 9.18
N SER A 75 -9.27 -20.67 9.62
CA SER A 75 -8.48 -21.18 10.74
C SER A 75 -9.24 -21.17 12.08
N VAL A 76 -9.94 -20.08 12.39
CA VAL A 76 -10.71 -19.95 13.65
C VAL A 76 -11.94 -20.84 13.62
N ALA A 77 -12.65 -20.87 12.49
CA ALA A 77 -13.80 -21.75 12.31
C ALA A 77 -13.43 -23.23 12.44
N PHE A 78 -12.25 -23.62 11.97
CA PHE A 78 -11.76 -25.00 12.03
C PHE A 78 -11.19 -25.37 13.41
N LEU A 79 -10.32 -24.54 14.00
CA LEU A 79 -9.59 -24.87 15.23
C LEU A 79 -10.37 -24.56 16.52
N ARG A 80 -11.42 -23.72 16.45
CA ARG A 80 -12.15 -23.20 17.63
C ARG A 80 -11.23 -22.60 18.71
N TRP A 81 -10.13 -21.96 18.29
CA TRP A 81 -9.11 -21.41 19.18
C TRP A 81 -9.20 -19.88 19.28
N CYS A 82 -9.04 -19.31 20.48
CA CYS A 82 -8.94 -17.86 20.70
C CYS A 82 -7.85 -17.47 21.70
N TRP A 83 -7.25 -16.28 21.52
CA TRP A 83 -6.15 -15.75 22.35
C TRP A 83 -6.60 -14.61 23.27
N VAL A 84 -7.63 -13.85 22.88
CA VAL A 84 -8.19 -12.74 23.65
C VAL A 84 -9.66 -12.99 23.91
N VAL A 85 -10.04 -13.00 25.18
CA VAL A 85 -11.40 -13.24 25.66
C VAL A 85 -11.97 -11.94 26.20
N LEU A 86 -13.07 -11.46 25.62
CA LEU A 86 -13.83 -10.34 26.16
C LEU A 86 -14.86 -10.85 27.17
N ALA A 87 -14.92 -10.21 28.34
CA ALA A 87 -15.91 -10.53 29.36
C ALA A 87 -17.33 -10.15 28.89
N ALA A 88 -18.33 -10.91 29.31
CA ALA A 88 -19.73 -10.68 28.93
C ALA A 88 -20.21 -9.26 29.30
N SER A 89 -19.71 -8.71 30.42
CA SER A 89 -20.01 -7.35 30.87
C SER A 89 -19.62 -6.26 29.88
N ILE A 90 -18.63 -6.51 29.02
CA ILE A 90 -18.21 -5.55 27.99
C ILE A 90 -19.25 -5.47 26.88
N GLU A 91 -19.81 -6.60 26.44
CA GLU A 91 -20.90 -6.63 25.48
C GLU A 91 -22.20 -6.07 26.07
N GLU A 92 -22.43 -6.25 27.37
CA GLU A 92 -23.56 -5.63 28.08
C GLU A 92 -23.42 -4.10 28.09
N ALA A 93 -22.21 -3.58 28.35
CA ALA A 93 -21.93 -2.15 28.31
C ALA A 93 -21.93 -1.55 26.88
N ILE A 94 -21.49 -2.33 25.88
CA ILE A 94 -21.39 -1.90 24.48
C ILE A 94 -21.96 -2.99 23.56
N PRO A 95 -23.29 -3.03 23.37
CA PRO A 95 -23.95 -4.11 22.61
C PRO A 95 -23.49 -4.28 21.16
N GLN A 96 -22.98 -3.21 20.52
CA GLN A 96 -22.52 -3.26 19.13
C GLN A 96 -21.05 -3.70 18.98
N LEU A 97 -20.30 -3.79 20.07
CA LEU A 97 -18.87 -4.08 20.03
C LEU A 97 -18.54 -5.40 19.33
N PRO A 98 -19.28 -6.51 19.53
CA PRO A 98 -19.00 -7.76 18.81
C PRO A 98 -19.10 -7.61 17.29
N ASN A 99 -20.13 -6.89 16.82
CA ASN A 99 -20.33 -6.64 15.39
C ASN A 99 -19.22 -5.75 14.84
N PHE A 100 -18.83 -4.72 15.58
CA PHE A 100 -17.73 -3.82 15.19
C PHE A 100 -16.40 -4.57 15.08
N ILE A 101 -16.06 -5.40 16.07
CA ILE A 101 -14.84 -6.24 16.05
C ILE A 101 -14.91 -7.24 14.90
N GLN A 102 -16.06 -7.87 14.67
CA GLN A 102 -16.25 -8.80 13.56
C GLN A 102 -16.05 -8.11 12.21
N MET A 103 -16.54 -6.86 12.05
CA MET A 103 -16.31 -6.05 10.86
C MET A 103 -14.85 -5.66 10.71
N ALA A 104 -14.19 -5.21 11.78
CA ALA A 104 -12.77 -4.86 11.78
C ALA A 104 -11.87 -6.07 11.47
N ALA A 105 -12.17 -7.24 12.03
CA ALA A 105 -11.43 -8.47 11.75
C ALA A 105 -11.60 -8.95 10.29
N ASN A 106 -12.72 -8.60 9.65
CA ASN A 106 -12.96 -8.90 8.24
C ASN A 106 -12.41 -7.82 7.29
N SER A 107 -12.06 -6.62 7.79
CA SER A 107 -11.62 -5.50 6.95
C SER A 107 -10.22 -5.72 6.37
N SER A 108 -9.36 -6.51 7.03
CA SER A 108 -8.00 -6.81 6.55
C SER A 108 -8.01 -7.48 5.17
N ASN A 109 -8.98 -8.36 4.92
CA ASN A 109 -9.16 -9.01 3.60
C ASN A 109 -9.64 -8.03 2.52
N SER A 110 -10.29 -6.92 2.91
CA SER A 110 -10.75 -5.86 2.00
C SER A 110 -9.71 -4.76 1.78
N ILE A 111 -8.77 -4.57 2.71
CA ILE A 111 -7.74 -3.52 2.66
C ILE A 111 -6.42 -4.05 2.06
N SER A 112 -6.09 -5.34 2.20
CA SER A 112 -4.77 -5.86 1.81
C SER A 112 -4.67 -6.41 0.39
N LYS A 113 -5.78 -6.58 -0.34
CA LYS A 113 -5.77 -6.98 -1.76
C LYS A 113 -6.22 -5.81 -2.61
N ALA A 114 -5.24 -5.16 -3.23
CA ALA A 114 -5.51 -4.17 -4.25
C ALA A 114 -6.23 -4.83 -5.43
N ILE A 115 -7.37 -4.26 -5.83
CA ILE A 115 -8.18 -4.74 -6.94
C ILE A 115 -7.37 -4.57 -8.25
N ASN A 116 -7.16 -5.66 -8.98
CA ASN A 116 -6.43 -5.67 -10.26
C ASN A 116 -7.36 -5.41 -11.47
N GLU A 117 -6.79 -5.22 -12.67
CA GLU A 117 -7.55 -4.89 -13.90
C GLU A 117 -8.63 -5.92 -14.24
N LEU A 118 -8.41 -7.21 -13.95
CA LEU A 118 -9.35 -8.29 -14.23
C LEU A 118 -10.50 -8.32 -13.21
N GLU A 119 -10.22 -8.01 -11.95
CA GLU A 119 -11.24 -7.88 -10.90
C GLU A 119 -12.13 -6.65 -11.13
N VAL A 120 -11.56 -5.54 -11.61
CA VAL A 120 -12.32 -4.38 -12.08
C VAL A 120 -13.21 -4.76 -13.28
N ALA A 121 -12.68 -5.48 -14.26
CA ALA A 121 -13.44 -5.94 -15.42
C ALA A 121 -14.65 -6.80 -15.00
N LEU A 122 -14.44 -7.71 -14.04
CA LEU A 122 -15.50 -8.57 -13.51
C LEU A 122 -16.54 -7.80 -12.69
N HIS A 123 -16.12 -6.77 -11.94
CA HIS A 123 -17.03 -5.88 -11.22
C HIS A 123 -17.92 -5.09 -12.18
N VAL A 124 -17.37 -4.53 -13.26
CA VAL A 124 -18.13 -3.82 -14.30
C VAL A 124 -19.13 -4.76 -14.97
N ALA A 125 -18.68 -5.96 -15.36
CA ALA A 125 -19.53 -7.00 -15.96
C ALA A 125 -20.68 -7.41 -15.05
N THR A 126 -20.40 -7.69 -13.77
CA THR A 126 -21.41 -8.12 -12.79
C THR A 126 -22.42 -7.01 -12.49
N ALA A 127 -21.99 -5.75 -12.43
CA ALA A 127 -22.89 -4.61 -12.24
C ALA A 127 -23.81 -4.42 -13.46
N PHE A 128 -23.27 -4.59 -14.67
CA PHE A 128 -24.04 -4.54 -15.91
C PHE A 128 -25.09 -5.67 -15.99
N GLU A 129 -24.74 -6.90 -15.61
CA GLU A 129 -25.68 -8.03 -15.53
C GLU A 129 -26.84 -7.78 -14.55
N LYS A 130 -26.58 -7.02 -13.48
CA LYS A 130 -27.58 -6.63 -12.49
C LYS A 130 -28.48 -5.47 -12.95
N GLY A 131 -28.35 -5.04 -14.21
CA GLY A 131 -29.20 -4.04 -14.84
C GLY A 131 -28.73 -2.60 -14.66
N LEU A 132 -27.49 -2.37 -14.20
CA LEU A 132 -26.92 -1.02 -14.22
C LEU A 132 -26.49 -0.64 -15.64
N SER A 133 -26.62 0.65 -15.95
CA SER A 133 -26.06 1.19 -17.18
C SER A 133 -24.53 1.04 -17.16
N LEU A 134 -23.91 0.88 -18.33
CA LEU A 134 -22.48 0.70 -18.41
C LEU A 134 -21.66 1.88 -17.81
N PRO A 135 -22.05 3.16 -18.01
CA PRO A 135 -21.43 4.28 -17.31
C PRO A 135 -21.53 4.19 -15.78
N ASP A 136 -22.70 3.80 -15.24
CA ASP A 136 -22.91 3.67 -13.80
C ASP A 136 -22.12 2.48 -13.22
N ALA A 137 -22.01 1.39 -13.97
CA ALA A 137 -21.21 0.22 -13.60
C ALA A 137 -19.70 0.57 -13.52
N ILE A 138 -19.20 1.41 -14.43
CA ILE A 138 -17.82 1.91 -14.41
C ILE A 138 -17.61 2.86 -13.22
N GLN A 139 -18.58 3.75 -12.97
CA GLN A 139 -18.52 4.65 -11.82
C GLN A 139 -18.51 3.85 -10.51
N GLN A 140 -19.36 2.85 -10.37
CA GLN A 140 -19.41 1.97 -9.21
C GLN A 140 -18.10 1.19 -9.02
N ALA A 141 -17.52 0.66 -10.10
CA ALA A 141 -16.24 -0.07 -10.02
C ALA A 141 -15.05 0.84 -9.65
N SER A 142 -15.13 2.15 -9.93
CA SER A 142 -14.06 3.13 -9.65
C SER A 142 -14.12 3.77 -8.25
N GLN A 143 -15.23 3.56 -7.52
CA GLN A 143 -15.42 4.05 -6.15
C GLN A 143 -14.61 3.25 -5.09
N GLY A 144 -14.00 2.12 -5.46
CA GLY A 144 -13.08 1.37 -4.60
C GLY A 144 -11.63 1.88 -4.61
N ASP A 145 -10.79 1.37 -3.71
CA ASP A 145 -9.33 1.59 -3.73
C ASP A 145 -8.69 0.76 -4.85
N VAL A 146 -8.81 1.26 -6.08
CA VAL A 146 -8.39 0.61 -7.32
C VAL A 146 -7.03 1.14 -7.75
N ARG A 147 -5.99 0.29 -7.69
CA ARG A 147 -4.62 0.68 -8.12
C ARG A 147 -4.53 0.96 -9.63
N CYS A 148 -5.36 0.30 -10.43
CA CYS A 148 -5.42 0.50 -11.88
C CYS A 148 -6.44 1.59 -12.30
N ARG A 149 -6.69 2.62 -11.46
CA ARG A 149 -7.66 3.69 -11.75
C ARG A 149 -7.43 4.35 -13.12
N ALA A 150 -6.17 4.53 -13.53
CA ALA A 150 -5.82 5.07 -14.84
C ALA A 150 -6.21 4.15 -16.01
N SER A 151 -6.32 2.84 -15.78
CA SER A 151 -6.66 1.83 -16.79
C SER A 151 -8.15 1.54 -16.86
N VAL A 152 -8.97 2.04 -15.91
CA VAL A 152 -10.43 1.80 -15.85
C VAL A 152 -11.16 2.10 -17.17
N PRO A 153 -10.88 3.21 -17.89
CA PRO A 153 -11.51 3.47 -19.19
C PRO A 153 -11.15 2.41 -20.25
N ALA A 154 -9.89 1.96 -20.28
CA ALA A 154 -9.44 0.90 -21.18
C ALA A 154 -10.07 -0.46 -20.81
N ILE A 155 -10.20 -0.74 -19.52
CA ILE A 155 -10.86 -1.95 -19.01
C ILE A 155 -12.33 -1.97 -19.43
N ALA A 156 -13.04 -0.85 -19.30
CA ALA A 156 -14.42 -0.74 -19.75
C ALA A 156 -14.58 -1.04 -21.24
N LYS A 157 -13.69 -0.50 -22.07
CA LYS A 157 -13.66 -0.76 -23.52
C LYS A 157 -13.33 -2.22 -23.82
N PHE A 158 -12.44 -2.84 -23.05
CA PHE A 158 -12.17 -4.27 -23.17
C PHE A 158 -13.37 -5.13 -22.79
N VAL A 159 -14.10 -4.81 -21.72
CA VAL A 159 -15.33 -5.52 -21.32
C VAL A 159 -16.40 -5.39 -22.42
N GLN A 160 -16.53 -4.22 -23.04
CA GLN A 160 -17.43 -4.00 -24.18
C GLN A 160 -17.09 -4.88 -25.39
N ASN A 161 -15.80 -4.94 -25.75
CA ASN A 161 -15.35 -5.56 -26.99
C ASN A 161 -15.12 -7.08 -26.86
N PHE A 162 -14.66 -7.53 -25.69
CA PHE A 162 -14.12 -8.87 -25.48
C PHE A 162 -14.69 -9.58 -24.23
N GLY A 163 -15.76 -9.06 -23.62
CA GLY A 163 -16.38 -9.66 -22.44
C GLY A 163 -17.00 -11.05 -22.65
N GLY A 164 -17.18 -11.48 -23.91
CA GLY A 164 -17.79 -12.76 -24.27
C GLY A 164 -19.31 -12.70 -24.49
N GLY A 165 -19.87 -11.51 -24.73
CA GLY A 165 -21.30 -11.29 -25.03
C GLY A 165 -22.13 -10.84 -23.83
N SER A 166 -23.40 -10.49 -24.07
CA SER A 166 -24.34 -9.91 -23.09
C SER A 166 -24.93 -10.91 -22.08
N GLN A 167 -24.66 -12.22 -22.24
CA GLN A 167 -25.10 -13.26 -21.32
C GLN A 167 -23.90 -13.86 -20.59
N GLY A 168 -23.73 -13.52 -19.32
CA GLY A 168 -22.85 -14.27 -18.41
C GLY A 168 -21.36 -13.95 -18.49
N PHE A 169 -20.93 -12.98 -19.32
CA PHE A 169 -19.52 -12.62 -19.57
C PHE A 169 -18.52 -13.79 -19.48
N PRO A 170 -18.73 -14.89 -20.23
CA PRO A 170 -18.09 -16.19 -19.97
C PRO A 170 -16.58 -16.15 -20.10
N LEU A 171 -16.04 -15.28 -20.96
CA LEU A 171 -14.61 -15.12 -21.13
C LEU A 171 -13.95 -14.46 -19.90
N LEU A 172 -14.61 -13.47 -19.31
CA LEU A 172 -14.11 -12.82 -18.08
C LEU A 172 -14.15 -13.79 -16.90
N HIS A 173 -15.19 -14.60 -16.79
CA HIS A 173 -15.26 -15.64 -15.76
C HIS A 173 -14.20 -16.72 -15.94
N PHE A 174 -13.92 -17.15 -17.18
CA PHE A 174 -12.82 -18.06 -17.48
C PHE A 174 -11.46 -17.47 -17.06
N LEU A 175 -11.16 -16.24 -17.48
CA LEU A 175 -9.89 -15.58 -17.14
C LEU A 175 -9.74 -15.38 -15.63
N ALA A 176 -10.82 -15.03 -14.92
CA ALA A 176 -10.81 -14.88 -13.47
C ALA A 176 -10.56 -16.22 -12.75
N ASN A 177 -11.16 -17.31 -13.23
CA ASN A 177 -10.92 -18.65 -12.67
C ASN A 177 -9.51 -19.15 -12.98
N PHE A 178 -9.00 -18.88 -14.19
CA PHE A 178 -7.63 -19.20 -14.59
C PHE A 178 -6.61 -18.43 -13.72
N SER A 179 -6.77 -17.12 -13.55
CA SER A 179 -5.91 -16.31 -12.68
C SER A 179 -5.90 -16.83 -11.22
N LYS A 180 -7.07 -17.21 -10.68
CA LYS A 180 -7.18 -17.81 -9.34
C LYS A 180 -6.46 -19.16 -9.23
N GLN A 181 -6.55 -20.00 -10.26
CA GLN A 181 -5.92 -21.33 -10.28
C GLN A 181 -4.38 -21.24 -10.28
N PHE A 182 -3.82 -20.23 -10.94
CA PHE A 182 -2.37 -20.04 -11.07
C PHE A 182 -1.79 -18.94 -10.17
N ASN A 183 -2.61 -18.37 -9.28
CA ASN A 183 -2.26 -17.32 -8.31
C ASN A 183 -1.51 -16.11 -8.93
N ALA A 184 -1.93 -15.70 -10.13
CA ALA A 184 -1.33 -14.58 -10.85
C ALA A 184 -1.94 -13.24 -10.39
N THR A 185 -1.13 -12.39 -9.77
CA THR A 185 -1.54 -11.09 -9.21
C THR A 185 -0.76 -9.92 -9.81
N LEU A 186 -0.37 -10.02 -11.08
CA LEU A 186 0.39 -8.98 -11.78
C LEU A 186 -0.56 -7.91 -12.33
N LEU A 187 -0.20 -6.63 -12.14
CA LEU A 187 -0.85 -5.52 -12.85
C LEU A 187 -0.31 -5.46 -14.28
N VAL A 188 -1.22 -5.46 -15.24
CA VAL A 188 -0.89 -5.50 -16.67
C VAL A 188 -0.48 -4.10 -17.16
N GLY A 189 -0.99 -3.05 -16.53
CA GLY A 189 -0.64 -1.66 -16.81
C GLY A 189 -1.48 -1.04 -17.94
N THR A 190 -1.60 0.29 -17.92
CA THR A 190 -2.51 1.04 -18.80
C THR A 190 -2.19 0.92 -20.29
N GLU A 191 -0.91 0.90 -20.68
CA GLU A 191 -0.50 0.83 -22.09
C GLU A 191 -0.89 -0.51 -22.72
N LEU A 192 -0.56 -1.62 -22.05
CA LEU A 192 -0.92 -2.95 -22.50
C LEU A 192 -2.44 -3.15 -22.45
N MET A 193 -3.13 -2.66 -21.41
CA MET A 193 -4.58 -2.76 -21.32
C MET A 193 -5.30 -1.96 -22.41
N SER A 194 -4.81 -0.77 -22.74
CA SER A 194 -5.34 0.05 -23.83
C SER A 194 -5.13 -0.63 -25.18
N THR A 195 -3.93 -1.19 -25.39
CA THR A 195 -3.61 -1.97 -26.60
C THR A 195 -4.55 -3.15 -26.75
N LEU A 196 -4.76 -3.93 -25.68
CA LEU A 196 -5.70 -5.06 -25.66
C LEU A 196 -7.14 -4.62 -25.96
N ALA A 197 -7.57 -3.47 -25.43
CA ALA A 197 -8.91 -2.94 -25.65
C ALA A 197 -9.15 -2.43 -27.09
N THR A 198 -8.08 -2.12 -27.83
CA THR A 198 -8.13 -1.62 -29.21
C THR A 198 -7.68 -2.63 -30.26
N LEU A 199 -7.36 -3.87 -29.90
CA LEU A 199 -7.00 -4.91 -30.85
C LEU A 199 -8.18 -5.20 -31.79
N SER A 200 -8.18 -4.64 -33.00
CA SER A 200 -9.12 -5.02 -34.05
C SER A 200 -8.58 -6.24 -34.80
N GLY A 201 -8.89 -7.44 -34.31
CA GLY A 201 -8.80 -8.62 -35.16
C GLY A 201 -10.04 -8.71 -36.04
N GLU A 202 -9.89 -9.06 -37.32
CA GLU A 202 -11.00 -9.24 -38.28
C GLU A 202 -12.03 -10.32 -37.87
N ASN A 203 -11.85 -10.97 -36.72
CA ASN A 203 -12.71 -12.02 -36.19
C ASN A 203 -13.24 -11.67 -34.80
N HIS A 204 -14.48 -11.19 -34.72
CA HIS A 204 -15.22 -11.11 -33.46
C HIS A 204 -15.64 -12.52 -33.04
N TRP A 205 -15.05 -13.03 -31.95
CA TRP A 205 -15.37 -14.35 -31.44
C TRP A 205 -16.61 -14.31 -30.56
N LEU A 206 -17.73 -14.81 -31.08
CA LEU A 206 -19.05 -14.78 -30.43
C LEU A 206 -19.19 -15.78 -29.26
N SER A 207 -18.29 -16.76 -29.13
CA SER A 207 -18.34 -17.74 -28.04
C SER A 207 -16.99 -18.41 -27.79
N LEU A 208 -16.82 -18.95 -26.57
CA LEU A 208 -15.66 -19.77 -26.20
C LEU A 208 -15.49 -20.97 -27.14
N GLN A 209 -16.60 -21.54 -27.62
CA GLN A 209 -16.59 -22.67 -28.53
C GLN A 209 -16.05 -22.30 -29.93
N ALA A 210 -16.33 -21.08 -30.40
CA ALA A 210 -15.78 -20.56 -31.65
C ALA A 210 -14.27 -20.36 -31.55
N ILE A 211 -13.78 -19.85 -30.42
CA ILE A 211 -12.33 -19.72 -30.13
C ILE A 211 -11.67 -21.09 -30.10
N LEU A 212 -12.25 -22.05 -29.38
CA LEU A 212 -11.72 -23.42 -29.27
C LEU A 212 -11.70 -24.12 -30.63
N THR A 213 -12.74 -23.92 -31.44
CA THR A 213 -12.81 -24.50 -32.80
C THR A 213 -11.77 -23.87 -33.73
N ALA A 214 -11.59 -22.55 -33.67
CA ALA A 214 -10.58 -21.85 -34.46
C ALA A 214 -9.16 -22.23 -34.05
N TYR A 215 -8.87 -22.26 -32.75
CA TYR A 215 -7.59 -22.71 -32.21
C TYR A 215 -7.28 -24.17 -32.58
N THR A 216 -8.30 -25.04 -32.49
CA THR A 216 -8.14 -26.46 -32.89
C THR A 216 -7.87 -26.57 -34.38
N LYS A 217 -8.55 -25.75 -35.20
CA LYS A 217 -8.35 -25.69 -36.66
C LYS A 217 -6.97 -25.14 -37.03
N GLU A 218 -6.48 -24.12 -36.33
CA GLU A 218 -5.17 -23.50 -36.53
C GLU A 218 -4.02 -24.42 -36.11
N ILE A 219 -4.21 -25.22 -35.05
CA ILE A 219 -3.26 -26.27 -34.66
C ILE A 219 -3.24 -27.45 -35.65
N HIS A 220 -4.36 -27.74 -36.32
CA HIS A 220 -4.49 -28.92 -37.19
C HIS A 220 -4.25 -28.63 -38.69
N ASP A 221 -4.21 -27.37 -39.12
CA ASP A 221 -4.05 -26.99 -40.53
C ASP A 221 -2.90 -25.97 -40.71
N PRO A 222 -1.64 -26.42 -40.86
CA PRO A 222 -0.47 -25.55 -40.86
C PRO A 222 -0.25 -24.77 -42.17
N SER A 223 -1.14 -24.88 -43.16
CA SER A 223 -0.92 -24.32 -44.51
C SER A 223 -1.48 -22.90 -44.75
N GLY A 224 -1.88 -22.16 -43.71
CA GLY A 224 -2.63 -20.91 -43.87
C GLY A 224 -2.04 -19.64 -43.27
N ALA A 225 -0.78 -19.63 -42.80
CA ALA A 225 -0.17 -18.44 -42.23
C ALA A 225 0.96 -17.90 -43.12
N ASP A 226 0.60 -17.00 -44.03
CA ASP A 226 1.56 -16.05 -44.60
C ASP A 226 2.06 -15.14 -43.47
N ALA A 227 3.22 -15.50 -42.92
CA ALA A 227 3.90 -14.70 -41.91
C ALA A 227 4.62 -13.52 -42.59
N SER A 228 3.96 -12.36 -42.61
CA SER A 228 4.66 -11.08 -42.74
C SER A 228 5.35 -10.76 -41.41
N SER A 229 6.64 -11.10 -41.29
CA SER A 229 7.51 -10.54 -40.25
C SER A 229 8.75 -9.96 -40.90
N ALA A 230 8.65 -8.71 -41.35
CA ALA A 230 9.79 -7.84 -41.52
C ALA A 230 10.13 -7.20 -40.17
N ASP A 231 11.43 -7.17 -39.88
CA ASP A 231 12.12 -6.43 -38.83
C ASP A 231 11.88 -6.83 -37.37
N GLN A 232 12.72 -7.76 -36.92
CA GLN A 232 13.64 -7.45 -35.83
C GLN A 232 14.97 -8.19 -36.02
N ALA A 233 15.88 -7.55 -36.74
CA ALA A 233 17.30 -7.89 -36.71
C ALA A 233 17.85 -7.64 -35.29
N LYS A 234 17.99 -8.70 -34.52
CA LYS A 234 18.95 -8.77 -33.41
C LYS A 234 19.84 -9.99 -33.62
N THR A 235 21.02 -9.69 -34.11
CA THR A 235 22.30 -10.41 -34.01
C THR A 235 22.16 -11.85 -33.53
N GLN A 236 21.99 -12.75 -34.48
CA GLN A 236 22.15 -14.18 -34.30
C GLN A 236 23.62 -14.44 -33.94
N THR A 237 23.87 -14.70 -32.65
CA THR A 237 25.16 -15.18 -32.18
C THR A 237 25.38 -16.55 -32.81
N ASP A 238 26.36 -16.59 -33.71
CA ASP A 238 27.15 -17.74 -34.15
C ASP A 238 26.68 -19.11 -33.62
N MET A 239 25.82 -19.81 -34.38
CA MET A 239 25.51 -21.22 -34.11
C MET A 239 26.74 -22.06 -34.46
N GLN A 240 27.62 -22.27 -33.47
CA GLN A 240 28.66 -23.29 -33.57
C GLN A 240 28.03 -24.68 -33.55
N VAL A 241 27.85 -25.28 -34.73
CA VAL A 241 27.57 -26.71 -34.88
C VAL A 241 28.79 -27.46 -34.35
N THR A 242 28.69 -27.97 -33.13
CA THR A 242 29.76 -28.74 -32.49
C THR A 242 29.50 -30.23 -32.74
N ASP A 243 30.48 -30.93 -33.29
CA ASP A 243 30.42 -32.38 -33.48
C ASP A 243 30.35 -33.08 -32.11
N VAL A 244 29.20 -33.71 -31.83
CA VAL A 244 28.91 -34.39 -30.56
C VAL A 244 29.89 -35.55 -30.32
N LEU A 245 30.54 -36.06 -31.37
CA LEU A 245 31.52 -37.15 -31.26
C LEU A 245 32.94 -36.66 -30.90
N ALA A 246 33.21 -35.35 -31.06
CA ALA A 246 34.50 -34.72 -30.72
C ALA A 246 34.42 -33.78 -29.49
N ALA A 247 33.21 -33.50 -28.98
CA ALA A 247 32.99 -32.63 -27.82
C ALA A 247 33.39 -33.33 -26.51
N SER A 248 33.98 -32.58 -25.56
CA SER A 248 34.30 -33.13 -24.24
C SER A 248 33.03 -33.45 -23.44
N HIS A 249 33.14 -34.38 -22.49
CA HIS A 249 32.00 -34.80 -21.66
C HIS A 249 31.37 -33.63 -20.89
N LYS A 250 32.15 -32.62 -20.49
CA LYS A 250 31.66 -31.36 -19.92
C LYS A 250 30.74 -30.60 -20.89
N THR A 251 31.18 -30.40 -22.13
CA THR A 251 30.41 -29.67 -23.15
C THR A 251 29.11 -30.40 -23.45
N ILE A 252 29.16 -31.73 -23.57
CA ILE A 252 27.97 -32.56 -23.77
C ILE A 252 27.01 -32.46 -22.57
N ALA A 253 27.53 -32.49 -21.34
CA ALA A 253 26.72 -32.38 -20.13
C ALA A 253 26.05 -31.00 -19.97
N MET A 254 26.72 -29.90 -20.36
CA MET A 254 26.10 -28.56 -20.38
C MET A 254 25.01 -28.45 -21.44
N LEU A 255 25.25 -29.02 -22.62
CA LEU A 255 24.26 -29.06 -23.70
C LEU A 255 23.04 -29.91 -23.32
N GLN A 256 23.22 -30.97 -22.53
CA GLN A 256 22.10 -31.80 -22.07
C GLN A 256 21.38 -31.22 -20.86
N ASN A 257 22.05 -30.40 -20.04
CA ASN A 257 21.51 -29.83 -18.81
C ASN A 257 21.47 -28.29 -18.87
N HIS A 258 20.69 -27.74 -19.80
CA HIS A 258 20.55 -26.28 -20.01
C HIS A 258 20.13 -25.47 -18.77
N HIS A 259 19.63 -26.12 -17.72
CA HIS A 259 19.25 -25.49 -16.45
C HIS A 259 20.43 -25.33 -15.46
N MET A 260 21.61 -25.86 -15.80
CA MET A 260 22.81 -25.85 -14.98
C MET A 260 23.77 -24.75 -15.45
N GLU A 261 24.02 -23.77 -14.58
CA GLU A 261 24.88 -22.61 -14.82
C GLU A 261 25.82 -22.42 -13.64
N LEU A 262 27.10 -22.11 -13.91
CA LEU A 262 28.09 -21.80 -12.89
C LEU A 262 27.66 -20.56 -12.08
N GLY A 263 27.83 -20.60 -10.77
CA GLY A 263 27.43 -19.55 -9.83
C GLY A 263 25.93 -19.48 -9.52
N LYS A 264 25.13 -20.45 -10.01
CA LYS A 264 23.70 -20.56 -9.64
C LYS A 264 23.47 -21.52 -8.49
N LEU A 265 22.33 -21.34 -7.83
CA LEU A 265 21.93 -22.09 -6.65
C LEU A 265 20.98 -23.23 -6.99
N TYR A 266 21.24 -24.40 -6.40
CA TYR A 266 20.53 -25.64 -6.64
C TYR A 266 20.16 -26.34 -5.34
N THR A 267 19.11 -27.16 -5.41
CA THR A 267 18.67 -28.04 -4.33
C THR A 267 18.53 -29.45 -4.84
N ASN A 268 18.72 -30.42 -3.94
CA ASN A 268 18.53 -31.83 -4.24
C ASN A 268 17.83 -32.50 -3.05
N LYS A 269 16.88 -33.39 -3.36
CA LYS A 269 16.11 -34.13 -2.35
C LYS A 269 17.01 -34.95 -1.41
N ASP A 270 18.12 -35.47 -1.93
CA ASP A 270 19.06 -36.30 -1.18
C ASP A 270 19.82 -35.50 -0.10
N HIS A 271 19.92 -34.18 -0.27
CA HIS A 271 20.60 -33.26 0.65
C HIS A 271 19.62 -32.40 1.48
N GLY A 272 18.33 -32.77 1.49
CA GLY A 272 17.30 -32.12 2.30
C GLY A 272 17.03 -30.67 1.89
N ALA A 273 16.98 -29.76 2.86
CA ALA A 273 16.69 -28.33 2.66
C ALA A 273 17.94 -27.48 2.38
N LYS A 274 19.10 -28.10 2.15
CA LYS A 274 20.36 -27.38 1.87
C LYS A 274 20.33 -26.80 0.45
N VAL A 275 20.95 -25.62 0.32
CA VAL A 275 21.13 -24.92 -0.94
C VAL A 275 22.61 -24.96 -1.31
N PHE A 276 22.92 -25.40 -2.52
CA PHE A 276 24.29 -25.50 -3.02
C PHE A 276 24.52 -24.57 -4.21
N GLU A 277 25.71 -24.03 -4.34
CA GLU A 277 26.18 -23.28 -5.48
C GLU A 277 27.03 -24.17 -6.39
N LEU A 278 26.75 -24.15 -7.69
CA LEU A 278 27.58 -24.83 -8.69
C LEU A 278 28.83 -24.00 -8.95
N THR A 279 29.97 -24.39 -8.38
CA THR A 279 31.22 -23.59 -8.44
C THR A 279 32.14 -24.01 -9.57
N ASP A 280 32.18 -25.30 -9.90
CA ASP A 280 33.02 -25.81 -10.98
C ASP A 280 32.40 -27.03 -11.66
N MET A 281 32.88 -27.35 -12.86
CA MET A 281 32.52 -28.57 -13.56
C MET A 281 33.64 -29.05 -14.47
N THR A 282 33.98 -30.33 -14.30
CA THR A 282 35.00 -31.07 -15.04
C THR A 282 34.34 -32.07 -16.00
N ASP A 283 35.14 -32.81 -16.77
CA ASP A 283 34.63 -33.86 -17.67
C ASP A 283 34.06 -35.09 -16.95
N ASP A 284 34.32 -35.23 -15.63
CA ASP A 284 33.87 -36.38 -14.84
C ASP A 284 32.75 -36.03 -13.85
N HIS A 285 32.78 -34.82 -13.28
CA HIS A 285 31.85 -34.39 -12.24
C HIS A 285 31.66 -32.86 -12.18
N ALA A 286 30.54 -32.44 -11.61
CA ALA A 286 30.29 -31.07 -11.20
C ALA A 286 30.53 -30.90 -9.70
N THR A 287 31.02 -29.74 -9.29
CA THR A 287 31.31 -29.43 -7.89
C THR A 287 30.24 -28.48 -7.35
N MET A 288 29.51 -28.95 -6.35
CA MET A 288 28.46 -28.21 -5.64
C MET A 288 28.94 -27.84 -4.24
N THR A 289 28.85 -26.57 -3.86
CA THR A 289 29.31 -26.10 -2.54
C THR A 289 28.15 -25.55 -1.71
N HIS A 290 28.09 -25.90 -0.42
CA HIS A 290 27.14 -25.36 0.53
C HIS A 290 27.90 -24.72 1.70
N LYS A 291 27.55 -23.47 2.04
CA LYS A 291 28.13 -22.78 3.19
C LYS A 291 27.11 -22.68 4.33
N PRO A 292 27.18 -23.55 5.35
CA PRO A 292 26.34 -23.45 6.55
C PRO A 292 26.77 -22.27 7.43
N LEU A 293 25.89 -21.86 8.37
CA LEU A 293 26.12 -20.67 9.22
C LEU A 293 27.30 -20.81 10.19
N PHE A 294 27.48 -22.01 10.75
CA PHE A 294 28.39 -22.26 11.88
C PHE A 294 29.35 -23.43 11.64
N HIS A 295 29.40 -23.95 10.42
CA HIS A 295 30.25 -25.09 10.06
C HIS A 295 31.06 -24.76 8.81
N ASP A 296 32.06 -25.59 8.55
CA ASP A 296 32.89 -25.46 7.36
C ASP A 296 32.09 -25.72 6.09
N GLN A 297 32.62 -25.21 4.97
CA GLN A 297 32.03 -25.38 3.65
C GLN A 297 31.95 -26.86 3.29
N GLU A 298 30.76 -27.30 2.87
CA GLU A 298 30.51 -28.66 2.40
C GLU A 298 30.62 -28.67 0.87
N GLU A 299 31.48 -29.54 0.34
CA GLU A 299 31.69 -29.71 -1.09
C GLU A 299 31.21 -31.09 -1.53
N VAL A 300 30.42 -31.13 -2.60
CA VAL A 300 29.81 -32.36 -3.14
C VAL A 300 30.16 -32.47 -4.62
N HIS A 301 30.91 -33.53 -4.96
CA HIS A 301 31.19 -33.88 -6.34
C HIS A 301 30.04 -34.72 -6.91
N VAL A 302 29.29 -34.14 -7.84
CA VAL A 302 28.12 -34.73 -8.47
C VAL A 302 28.52 -35.31 -9.83
N PRO A 303 28.40 -36.63 -10.05
CA PRO A 303 28.62 -37.22 -11.37
C PRO A 303 27.68 -36.59 -12.41
N LEU A 304 28.17 -36.33 -13.63
CA LEU A 304 27.41 -35.63 -14.67
C LEU A 304 26.04 -36.26 -14.98
N ARG A 305 25.91 -37.58 -14.84
CA ARG A 305 24.64 -38.33 -15.01
C ARG A 305 23.57 -38.00 -13.98
N LYS A 306 23.95 -37.48 -12.82
CA LYS A 306 23.03 -37.14 -11.71
C LYS A 306 22.65 -35.66 -11.70
N LEU A 307 23.20 -34.83 -12.60
CA LEU A 307 22.82 -33.41 -12.70
C LEU A 307 21.32 -33.15 -12.91
N PRO A 308 20.57 -33.96 -13.68
CA PRO A 308 19.12 -33.75 -13.82
C PRO A 308 18.31 -33.85 -12.52
N THR A 309 18.89 -34.41 -11.45
CA THR A 309 18.23 -34.52 -10.14
C THR A 309 18.28 -33.22 -9.33
N TRP A 310 19.17 -32.30 -9.72
CA TRP A 310 19.36 -31.01 -9.08
C TRP A 310 18.42 -29.96 -9.68
N LYS A 311 17.76 -29.19 -8.83
CA LYS A 311 16.77 -28.19 -9.26
C LYS A 311 17.24 -26.79 -8.90
N ALA A 312 17.23 -25.89 -9.87
CA ALA A 312 17.52 -24.47 -9.66
C ALA A 312 16.58 -23.90 -8.59
N THR A 313 17.11 -23.07 -7.69
CA THR A 313 16.35 -22.44 -6.62
C THR A 313 16.63 -20.94 -6.56
N LYS A 314 15.64 -20.19 -6.07
CA LYS A 314 15.81 -18.78 -5.68
C LYS A 314 16.11 -18.62 -4.19
N ALA A 315 16.08 -19.71 -3.43
CA ALA A 315 16.46 -19.69 -2.02
C ALA A 315 17.94 -19.36 -1.91
N LEU A 316 18.28 -18.42 -1.03
CA LEU A 316 19.66 -18.02 -0.77
C LEU A 316 20.31 -18.98 0.24
N MET A 317 21.62 -19.11 0.16
CA MET A 317 22.39 -19.77 1.22
C MET A 317 22.27 -18.97 2.52
N PRO A 318 22.23 -19.64 3.67
CA PRO A 318 22.11 -18.95 4.95
C PRO A 318 23.39 -18.14 5.20
N MET A 319 23.23 -16.89 5.64
CA MET A 319 24.32 -15.94 5.87
C MET A 319 24.21 -15.35 7.28
N LEU A 320 25.34 -15.27 8.00
CA LEU A 320 25.41 -14.52 9.25
C LEU A 320 25.42 -13.02 8.96
N CYS A 321 24.66 -12.26 9.74
CA CYS A 321 24.76 -10.80 9.71
C CYS A 321 26.17 -10.38 10.16
N PRO A 322 26.87 -9.52 9.42
CA PRO A 322 28.14 -8.97 9.85
C PRO A 322 28.03 -8.30 11.22
N GLU A 323 29.02 -8.51 12.09
CA GLU A 323 28.99 -8.06 13.49
C GLU A 323 28.77 -6.55 13.63
N GLU A 324 29.40 -5.76 12.76
CA GLU A 324 29.26 -4.30 12.74
C GLU A 324 27.82 -3.88 12.44
N LEU A 325 27.18 -4.49 11.44
CA LEU A 325 25.78 -4.24 11.09
C LEU A 325 24.83 -4.70 12.18
N ALA A 326 25.11 -5.84 12.82
CA ALA A 326 24.31 -6.32 13.94
C ALA A 326 24.37 -5.35 15.12
N ARG A 327 25.57 -4.85 15.47
CA ARG A 327 25.75 -3.90 16.58
C ARG A 327 25.05 -2.56 16.33
N GLU A 328 25.14 -2.04 15.11
CA GLU A 328 24.42 -0.81 14.72
C GLU A 328 22.90 -1.01 14.67
N GLY A 329 22.44 -2.13 14.13
CA GLY A 329 21.03 -2.47 14.05
C GLY A 329 20.37 -2.76 15.39
N MET A 330 21.09 -3.36 16.35
CA MET A 330 20.59 -3.61 17.71
C MET A 330 20.45 -2.32 18.52
N THR A 331 21.32 -1.34 18.30
CA THR A 331 21.26 -0.01 18.93
C THR A 331 20.46 0.95 18.06
N ALA A 332 19.27 0.50 17.62
CA ALA A 332 18.49 1.11 16.55
C ALA A 332 18.23 2.61 16.83
N LYS A 333 19.07 3.49 16.27
CA LYS A 333 18.95 4.97 16.37
C LYS A 333 17.55 5.44 15.99
N ILE A 334 16.89 4.72 15.08
CA ILE A 334 15.50 4.92 14.69
C ILE A 334 14.52 4.82 15.87
N LEU A 335 14.76 3.96 16.87
CA LEU A 335 13.90 3.87 18.06
C LEU A 335 14.05 5.09 18.98
N LEU A 336 15.26 5.64 19.10
CA LEU A 336 15.49 6.88 19.86
C LEU A 336 14.83 8.07 19.15
N GLU A 337 14.93 8.13 17.83
CA GLU A 337 14.26 9.13 17.00
C GLU A 337 12.73 9.04 17.13
N GLU A 338 12.18 7.83 17.01
CA GLU A 338 10.73 7.58 17.15
C GLU A 338 10.20 7.91 18.55
N ARG A 339 10.99 7.63 19.58
CA ARG A 339 10.69 8.05 20.95
C ARG A 339 10.64 9.57 21.06
N ALA A 340 11.65 10.28 20.56
CA ALA A 340 11.69 11.74 20.60
C ALA A 340 10.51 12.36 19.84
N ARG A 341 10.14 11.82 18.67
CA ARG A 341 8.95 12.22 17.91
C ARG A 341 7.67 12.05 18.73
N SER A 342 7.53 10.91 19.40
CA SER A 342 6.36 10.58 20.22
C SER A 342 6.25 11.48 21.44
N GLU A 343 7.37 11.84 22.08
CA GLU A 343 7.42 12.80 23.19
C GLU A 343 6.96 14.20 22.76
N VAL A 344 7.39 14.67 21.57
CA VAL A 344 6.90 15.93 20.98
C VAL A 344 5.41 15.88 20.70
N GLN A 345 4.92 14.79 20.08
CA GLN A 345 3.50 14.62 19.79
C GLN A 345 2.67 14.65 21.08
N LEU A 346 3.13 13.98 22.15
CA LEU A 346 2.46 13.98 23.44
C LEU A 346 2.44 15.37 24.09
N ALA A 347 3.56 16.10 24.02
CA ALA A 347 3.63 17.47 24.54
C ALA A 347 2.68 18.41 23.78
N LEU A 348 2.56 18.27 22.45
CA LEU A 348 1.59 19.02 21.65
C LEU A 348 0.15 18.75 22.08
N HIS A 349 -0.21 17.49 22.29
CA HIS A 349 -1.55 17.12 22.77
C HIS A 349 -1.83 17.71 24.16
N LYS A 350 -0.91 17.56 25.12
CA LYS A 350 -1.09 18.13 26.47
C LYS A 350 -1.19 19.66 26.46
N ALA A 351 -0.41 20.33 25.62
CA ALA A 351 -0.48 21.77 25.46
C ALA A 351 -1.82 22.20 24.85
N ALA A 352 -2.31 21.48 23.83
CA ALA A 352 -3.60 21.73 23.20
C ALA A 352 -4.79 21.48 24.16
N GLU A 353 -4.72 20.46 25.01
CA GLU A 353 -5.71 20.20 26.05
C GLU A 353 -5.74 21.30 27.12
N ARG A 354 -4.56 21.75 27.58
CA ARG A 354 -4.48 22.82 28.58
C ARG A 354 -5.00 24.16 28.06
N HIS A 355 -4.73 24.45 26.79
CA HIS A 355 -5.14 25.69 26.13
C HIS A 355 -6.38 25.50 25.27
N HIS A 356 -7.21 24.49 25.58
CA HIS A 356 -8.43 24.21 24.83
C HIS A 356 -9.38 25.40 24.89
N LEU A 357 -9.96 25.74 23.73
CA LEU A 357 -10.95 26.80 23.59
C LEU A 357 -12.28 26.18 23.16
N ASP A 358 -13.37 26.58 23.82
CA ASP A 358 -14.71 26.12 23.51
C ASP A 358 -15.33 26.85 22.31
N ALA A 359 -16.36 26.24 21.72
CA ALA A 359 -17.17 26.84 20.65
C ALA A 359 -17.93 28.10 21.08
N GLN A 360 -17.98 28.38 22.39
CA GLN A 360 -18.59 29.60 22.94
C GLN A 360 -17.60 30.76 23.01
N THR A 361 -16.32 30.54 22.74
CA THR A 361 -15.25 31.55 22.83
C THR A 361 -14.70 31.89 21.46
N ILE A 362 -14.58 30.90 20.58
CA ILE A 362 -14.14 31.08 19.19
C ILE A 362 -15.11 30.43 18.22
N ALA A 363 -15.24 31.01 17.04
CA ALA A 363 -16.03 30.50 15.93
C ALA A 363 -15.18 30.37 14.67
N PHE A 364 -15.45 29.32 13.92
CA PHE A 364 -14.88 29.09 12.59
C PHE A 364 -15.82 29.70 11.55
N GLY A 365 -15.31 30.64 10.76
CA GLY A 365 -16.03 31.28 9.66
C GLY A 365 -15.65 30.63 8.33
N GLN A 366 -16.62 30.52 7.43
CA GLN A 366 -16.42 30.14 6.04
C GLN A 366 -17.00 31.26 5.16
N ASN A 367 -16.32 31.59 4.05
CA ASN A 367 -16.71 32.65 3.11
C ASN A 367 -16.96 34.03 3.76
N PRO A 368 -15.92 34.69 4.33
CA PRO A 368 -14.50 34.34 4.24
C PRO A 368 -14.07 33.29 5.28
N GLN A 369 -13.07 32.48 4.92
CA GLN A 369 -12.48 31.52 5.86
C GLN A 369 -11.66 32.24 6.94
N GLY A 370 -11.93 31.95 8.20
CA GLY A 370 -11.16 32.53 9.30
C GLY A 370 -11.61 32.08 10.67
N LEU A 371 -10.88 32.53 11.69
CA LEU A 371 -11.22 32.32 13.09
C LEU A 371 -11.68 33.65 13.70
N LEU A 372 -12.79 33.64 14.45
CA LEU A 372 -13.36 34.84 15.07
C LEU A 372 -13.59 34.62 16.56
N ALA A 373 -13.47 35.68 17.35
CA ALA A 373 -13.93 35.68 18.74
C ALA A 373 -15.46 35.77 18.78
N THR A 374 -16.15 34.88 19.48
CA THR A 374 -17.63 34.95 19.58
C THR A 374 -18.11 35.98 20.60
N LYS A 375 -17.30 36.24 21.63
CA LYS A 375 -17.54 37.17 22.73
C LYS A 375 -16.28 38.00 23.01
N ALA A 376 -16.39 39.03 23.84
CA ALA A 376 -15.24 39.78 24.29
C ALA A 376 -14.31 38.88 25.12
N ILE A 377 -13.04 38.77 24.73
CA ILE A 377 -12.03 37.94 25.40
C ILE A 377 -11.03 38.88 26.09
N ARG A 378 -11.17 39.04 27.41
CA ARG A 378 -10.27 39.89 28.22
C ARG A 378 -9.00 39.18 28.67
N LYS A 379 -9.01 37.86 28.71
CA LYS A 379 -7.86 37.03 29.13
C LYS A 379 -7.04 36.64 27.92
N THR A 380 -5.75 36.42 28.13
CA THR A 380 -4.87 35.87 27.11
C THR A 380 -5.27 34.44 26.75
N ILE A 381 -5.48 34.19 25.47
CA ILE A 381 -5.69 32.88 24.85
C ILE A 381 -4.44 32.47 24.06
N ARG A 382 -4.21 31.16 23.97
CA ARG A 382 -3.13 30.61 23.18
C ARG A 382 -3.66 29.56 22.23
N LEU A 383 -3.38 29.72 20.95
CA LEU A 383 -3.70 28.73 19.93
C LEU A 383 -2.47 27.84 19.75
N VAL A 384 -2.61 26.55 20.02
CA VAL A 384 -1.53 25.56 19.87
C VAL A 384 -1.66 24.87 18.50
N PRO A 385 -0.57 24.75 17.72
CA PRO A 385 -0.58 24.06 16.43
C PRO A 385 -0.63 22.55 16.63
N LEU A 386 -1.81 21.99 16.84
CA LEU A 386 -1.97 20.54 17.00
C LEU A 386 -1.93 19.85 15.62
N GLY A 387 -0.97 18.97 15.37
CA GLY A 387 -0.77 18.43 14.03
C GLY A 387 0.12 17.18 13.96
N MET A 388 0.52 16.84 12.74
CA MET A 388 1.47 15.78 12.43
C MET A 388 2.91 16.28 12.65
N VAL A 389 3.68 15.55 13.46
CA VAL A 389 5.09 15.85 13.72
C VAL A 389 5.97 15.10 12.73
N ASN A 390 6.70 15.84 11.89
CA ASN A 390 7.63 15.30 10.90
C ASN A 390 9.04 15.82 11.14
N LYS A 391 10.06 15.00 10.90
CA LYS A 391 11.45 15.44 11.00
C LYS A 391 11.75 16.52 9.96
N ALA A 392 12.35 17.62 10.39
CA ALA A 392 12.73 18.70 9.49
C ALA A 392 13.82 18.22 8.51
N LYS A 393 13.68 18.57 7.23
CA LYS A 393 14.75 18.39 6.25
C LYS A 393 15.82 19.47 6.47
N PRO A 394 17.11 19.19 6.22
CA PRO A 394 18.17 20.20 6.37
C PRO A 394 18.02 21.42 5.45
N THR A 395 17.20 21.32 4.40
CA THR A 395 16.86 22.43 3.48
C THR A 395 15.58 23.18 3.86
N THR A 396 14.95 22.85 5.00
CA THR A 396 13.72 23.51 5.43
C THR A 396 14.08 24.94 5.86
N LYS A 397 13.59 25.94 5.11
CA LYS A 397 13.68 27.35 5.52
C LYS A 397 13.10 27.47 6.93
N GLU A 398 13.68 28.33 7.77
CA GLU A 398 13.20 28.59 9.13
C GLU A 398 11.70 28.93 9.11
N THR A 399 10.87 27.94 9.45
CA THR A 399 9.43 28.12 9.61
C THR A 399 9.18 28.36 11.10
N LYS A 400 8.17 29.16 11.43
CA LYS A 400 7.82 29.45 12.83
C LYS A 400 7.21 28.25 13.58
N LEU A 401 7.14 27.07 12.94
CA LEU A 401 6.57 25.83 13.45
C LEU A 401 7.63 24.74 13.62
N LEU A 402 8.79 25.12 14.15
CA LEU A 402 9.89 24.22 14.46
C LEU A 402 9.95 23.95 15.97
N ILE A 403 10.17 22.68 16.33
CA ILE A 403 10.41 22.23 17.71
C ILE A 403 11.75 21.50 17.74
N GLU A 404 12.63 21.88 18.66
CA GLU A 404 13.88 21.17 18.91
C GLU A 404 13.72 20.24 20.11
N HIS A 405 13.89 18.92 19.89
CA HIS A 405 13.83 17.92 20.97
C HIS A 405 14.59 16.65 20.60
N GLY A 406 15.28 16.05 21.57
CA GLY A 406 15.99 14.78 21.38
C GLY A 406 17.14 14.84 20.36
N GLY A 407 17.77 16.01 20.18
CA GLY A 407 18.82 16.21 19.17
C GLY A 407 18.30 16.29 17.72
N HIS A 408 16.99 16.47 17.55
CA HIS A 408 16.33 16.59 16.26
C HIS A 408 15.45 17.85 16.21
N THR A 409 15.31 18.39 15.00
CA THR A 409 14.35 19.46 14.71
C THR A 409 13.12 18.87 14.04
N TRP A 410 11.95 19.23 14.56
CA TRP A 410 10.66 18.72 14.15
C TRP A 410 9.81 19.84 13.57
N THR A 411 9.07 19.54 12.51
CA THR A 411 8.09 20.41 11.86
C THR A 411 6.69 19.94 12.22
N ILE A 412 5.77 20.89 12.36
CA ILE A 412 4.36 20.61 12.64
C ILE A 412 3.53 20.87 11.38
N GLY A 413 2.97 19.82 10.80
CA GLY A 413 2.01 19.92 9.69
C GLY A 413 0.57 19.83 10.19
N PRO A 414 -0.39 20.53 9.57
CA PRO A 414 -1.80 20.43 9.95
C PRO A 414 -2.34 19.02 9.70
N PHE A 415 -3.23 18.55 10.58
CA PHE A 415 -4.15 17.46 10.23
C PHE A 415 -5.12 17.92 9.14
N ARG A 416 -5.80 16.98 8.47
CA ARG A 416 -6.86 17.29 7.50
C ARG A 416 -7.91 18.20 8.17
N GLN A 417 -8.11 19.41 7.64
CA GLN A 417 -9.03 20.40 8.18
C GLN A 417 -10.43 20.26 7.58
N ASN A 418 -11.48 20.41 8.40
CA ASN A 418 -12.87 20.40 7.93
C ASN A 418 -13.26 21.79 7.38
N LEU A 419 -12.75 22.13 6.20
CA LEU A 419 -12.93 23.45 5.59
C LEU A 419 -14.37 23.76 5.13
N GLN A 420 -15.21 22.73 5.02
CA GLN A 420 -16.59 22.83 4.51
C GLN A 420 -17.66 22.52 5.57
N PHE A 421 -17.26 22.32 6.83
CA PHE A 421 -18.16 21.97 7.95
C PHE A 421 -19.07 20.76 7.68
N GLU A 422 -18.52 19.76 6.99
CA GLU A 422 -19.17 18.47 6.75
C GLU A 422 -19.35 17.71 8.08
N ALA A 423 -20.59 17.33 8.42
CA ALA A 423 -20.91 16.69 9.70
C ALA A 423 -20.24 15.32 9.91
N ASP A 424 -20.07 14.55 8.83
CA ASP A 424 -19.51 13.19 8.86
C ASP A 424 -18.03 13.13 8.46
N SER A 425 -17.34 14.28 8.43
CA SER A 425 -15.95 14.35 7.98
C SER A 425 -14.99 13.84 9.06
N PRO A 426 -14.00 12.98 8.72
CA PRO A 426 -12.92 12.62 9.64
C PRO A 426 -11.92 13.76 9.87
N ALA A 427 -12.16 14.92 9.26
CA ALA A 427 -11.31 16.11 9.35
C ALA A 427 -11.61 16.91 10.64
N CYS A 428 -10.58 17.55 11.18
CA CYS A 428 -10.67 18.30 12.44
C CYS A 428 -10.74 19.82 12.23
N LEU A 429 -11.14 20.55 13.26
CA LEU A 429 -11.08 22.01 13.30
C LEU A 429 -10.05 22.45 14.34
N ILE A 430 -8.89 22.93 13.88
CA ILE A 430 -7.77 23.29 14.77
C ILE A 430 -7.54 24.80 14.69
N PRO A 431 -7.87 25.57 15.76
CA PRO A 431 -7.89 27.03 15.73
C PRO A 431 -6.62 27.67 15.18
N PHE A 432 -5.44 27.14 15.53
CA PHE A 432 -4.16 27.66 15.06
C PHE A 432 -4.10 27.74 13.52
N PHE A 433 -4.54 26.69 12.82
CA PHE A 433 -4.47 26.63 11.35
C PHE A 433 -5.60 27.41 10.64
N TRP A 434 -6.56 27.93 11.41
CA TRP A 434 -7.64 28.79 10.91
C TRP A 434 -7.39 30.27 11.15
N CYS A 435 -6.41 30.62 11.99
CA CYS A 435 -5.90 31.99 12.10
C CYS A 435 -5.19 32.35 10.79
N LYS A 436 -5.62 33.40 10.11
CA LYS A 436 -5.08 33.76 8.78
C LYS A 436 -3.94 34.79 8.91
N PRO A 437 -2.96 34.77 7.99
CA PRO A 437 -1.98 35.84 7.91
C PRO A 437 -2.61 37.13 7.39
N THR A 438 -2.14 38.29 7.84
CA THR A 438 -2.44 39.61 7.27
C THR A 438 -1.16 40.40 7.03
N SER A 439 -1.14 41.22 5.98
CA SER A 439 -0.07 42.18 5.71
C SER A 439 -0.26 43.51 6.44
N GLU A 440 -1.48 43.77 6.94
CA GLU A 440 -1.85 45.03 7.59
C GLU A 440 -1.58 44.96 9.11
N PRO A 441 -0.60 45.71 9.64
CA PRO A 441 -0.25 45.65 11.06
C PRO A 441 -1.39 46.09 12.00
N SER A 442 -2.31 46.93 11.52
CA SER A 442 -3.48 47.41 12.26
C SER A 442 -4.54 46.33 12.49
N GLU A 443 -4.57 45.29 11.66
CA GLU A 443 -5.53 44.18 11.75
C GLU A 443 -5.01 42.99 12.56
N VAL A 444 -3.73 43.02 12.97
CA VAL A 444 -3.10 41.93 13.72
C VAL A 444 -3.69 41.83 15.11
N THR A 445 -4.24 40.66 15.43
CA THR A 445 -4.83 40.35 16.74
C THR A 445 -4.12 39.21 17.45
N MET A 446 -3.25 38.49 16.76
CA MET A 446 -2.48 37.36 17.26
C MET A 446 -0.99 37.52 16.92
N VAL A 447 -0.12 37.20 17.88
CA VAL A 447 1.34 37.22 17.72
C VAL A 447 1.94 35.85 18.01
N TYR A 448 3.07 35.53 17.38
CA TYR A 448 3.80 34.30 17.70
C TYR A 448 4.37 34.39 19.11
N SER A 449 4.15 33.33 19.89
CA SER A 449 4.60 33.14 21.26
C SER A 449 5.07 31.69 21.42
N THR A 450 5.50 31.31 22.61
CA THR A 450 5.89 29.93 22.93
C THR A 450 5.23 29.47 24.23
N VAL A 451 4.93 28.17 24.29
CA VAL A 451 4.48 27.48 25.50
C VAL A 451 5.47 26.35 25.78
N VAL A 452 5.91 26.22 27.02
CA VAL A 452 6.73 25.10 27.44
C VAL A 452 5.82 24.01 28.00
N GLU A 453 5.88 22.82 27.41
CA GLU A 453 5.16 21.65 27.90
C GLU A 453 6.05 20.44 28.02
N SER A 454 6.07 19.81 29.21
CA SER A 454 6.95 18.65 29.48
C SER A 454 8.43 18.91 29.15
N GLY A 455 8.89 20.16 29.31
CA GLY A 455 10.26 20.58 28.97
C GLY A 455 10.50 20.87 27.49
N ILE A 456 9.48 20.77 26.64
CA ILE A 456 9.54 21.02 25.19
C ILE A 456 8.93 22.40 24.90
N THR A 457 9.68 23.24 24.19
CA THR A 457 9.19 24.56 23.75
C THR A 457 8.38 24.42 22.47
N ILE A 458 7.09 24.76 22.55
CA ILE A 458 6.13 24.66 21.46
C ILE A 458 5.78 26.07 20.95
N PRO A 459 5.91 26.35 19.64
CA PRO A 459 5.44 27.61 19.08
C PRO A 459 3.91 27.68 19.10
N CYS A 460 3.35 28.84 19.43
CA CYS A 460 1.90 29.07 19.48
C CYS A 460 1.55 30.49 19.01
N LEU A 461 0.25 30.78 18.88
CA LEU A 461 -0.26 32.14 18.69
C LEU A 461 -0.92 32.64 19.96
N GLU A 462 -0.65 33.88 20.35
CA GLU A 462 -1.18 34.51 21.57
C GLU A 462 -1.76 35.89 21.23
N ASN A 463 -2.86 36.29 21.86
CA ASN A 463 -3.39 37.64 21.71
C ASN A 463 -2.68 38.61 22.66
N PRO A 464 -2.04 39.69 22.16
CA PRO A 464 -1.34 40.66 23.00
C PRO A 464 -2.31 41.61 23.73
N ALA A 465 -3.52 41.78 23.21
CA ALA A 465 -4.55 42.67 23.74
C ALA A 465 -5.91 41.94 23.85
N PRO A 466 -6.85 42.45 24.67
CA PRO A 466 -8.23 41.95 24.69
C PRO A 466 -8.86 41.95 23.29
N LEU A 467 -9.64 40.90 22.99
CA LEU A 467 -10.35 40.76 21.72
C LEU A 467 -11.81 41.20 21.89
N GLU A 468 -12.31 41.95 20.92
CA GLU A 468 -13.71 42.36 20.84
C GLU A 468 -14.61 41.26 20.27
N PRO A 469 -15.93 41.28 20.55
CA PRO A 469 -16.86 40.33 19.96
C PRO A 469 -16.83 40.41 18.42
N ARG A 470 -16.81 39.26 17.77
CA ARG A 470 -16.76 39.07 16.30
C ARG A 470 -15.49 39.59 15.64
N GLN A 471 -14.46 39.91 16.42
CA GLN A 471 -13.16 40.29 15.88
C GLN A 471 -12.45 39.07 15.27
N GLN A 472 -11.87 39.24 14.08
CA GLN A 472 -11.14 38.19 13.39
C GLN A 472 -9.73 38.02 13.99
N LEU A 473 -9.30 36.76 14.10
CA LEU A 473 -7.99 36.38 14.60
C LEU A 473 -7.01 36.29 13.42
N LEU A 474 -6.06 37.22 13.40
CA LEU A 474 -5.10 37.41 12.33
C LEU A 474 -3.69 37.59 12.91
N PHE A 475 -2.68 37.03 12.24
CA PHE A 475 -1.29 37.22 12.59
C PHE A 475 -0.51 37.87 11.45
N LEU A 476 0.57 38.59 11.77
CA LEU A 476 1.36 39.26 10.74
C LEU A 476 2.05 38.23 9.82
N ALA A 477 1.79 38.33 8.51
CA ALA A 477 2.55 37.63 7.50
C ALA A 477 4.02 38.04 7.62
N ALA A 478 4.91 37.10 7.96
CA ALA A 478 6.34 37.38 7.80
C ALA A 478 6.59 37.62 6.30
N HIS A 479 7.36 38.65 5.94
CA HIS A 479 7.83 38.85 4.57
C HIS A 479 8.72 37.67 4.14
N ALA A 480 8.10 36.59 3.67
CA ALA A 480 8.69 35.47 2.94
C ALA A 480 7.57 34.62 2.31
N GLU A 481 7.28 34.97 1.06
CA GLU A 481 6.64 34.26 -0.05
C GLU A 481 6.18 32.79 0.08
N ALA A 482 4.98 32.58 -0.51
CA ALA A 482 4.50 31.42 -1.26
C ALA A 482 4.19 30.10 -0.50
N SER A 483 2.96 30.02 0.00
CA SER A 483 2.20 28.76 0.05
C SER A 483 0.73 28.98 -0.33
N GLU A 484 0.51 29.52 -1.53
CA GLU A 484 -0.79 29.43 -2.22
C GLU A 484 -0.52 28.96 -3.65
N ALA A 485 -0.50 27.64 -3.83
CA ALA A 485 -0.80 26.94 -5.08
C ALA A 485 -0.68 25.44 -4.80
N ASP A 486 -1.73 24.82 -4.26
CA ASP A 486 -2.17 23.50 -4.74
C ASP A 486 -3.54 23.12 -4.16
N HIS A 487 -4.60 23.87 -4.49
CA HIS A 487 -5.97 23.39 -4.31
C HIS A 487 -6.89 23.95 -5.41
N GLY A 488 -7.10 23.13 -6.44
CA GLY A 488 -8.35 23.10 -7.20
C GLY A 488 -8.26 23.61 -8.63
N GLU A 489 -8.27 22.68 -9.60
CA GLU A 489 -9.28 22.72 -10.66
C GLU A 489 -9.43 21.35 -11.31
N ALA A 490 -10.66 20.85 -11.30
CA ALA A 490 -11.12 19.75 -12.13
C ALA A 490 -12.16 20.30 -13.11
N SER A 491 -12.14 19.75 -14.33
CA SER A 491 -13.18 19.76 -15.38
C SER A 491 -13.20 20.93 -16.38
N GLY A 492 -12.87 20.62 -17.64
CA GLY A 492 -13.29 21.39 -18.81
C GLY A 492 -12.63 20.90 -20.11
N ALA A 493 -13.40 20.22 -20.95
CA ALA A 493 -12.95 19.66 -22.23
C ALA A 493 -12.72 20.73 -23.32
N ALA A 494 -11.64 20.58 -24.11
CA ALA A 494 -11.58 20.93 -25.54
C ALA A 494 -10.33 20.30 -26.18
N GLU A 495 -10.51 19.76 -27.38
CA GLU A 495 -9.57 19.02 -28.23
C GLU A 495 -8.41 19.86 -28.82
N PRO A 496 -7.39 19.21 -29.44
CA PRO A 496 -6.03 19.72 -29.57
C PRO A 496 -5.73 20.36 -30.93
N SER A 497 -4.73 21.26 -30.98
CA SER A 497 -4.04 21.58 -32.23
C SER A 497 -2.52 21.66 -32.06
N GLU A 498 -1.85 20.71 -32.69
CA GLU A 498 -0.57 20.77 -33.40
C GLU A 498 0.48 21.85 -33.04
N ALA A 499 1.69 21.39 -32.71
CA ALA A 499 2.92 21.55 -33.52
C ALA A 499 4.21 21.65 -32.66
N THR A 500 4.98 20.57 -32.69
CA THR A 500 6.43 20.42 -32.37
C THR A 500 7.36 21.35 -33.22
N PRO A 501 8.70 21.29 -33.08
CA PRO A 501 9.60 21.65 -31.97
C PRO A 501 10.81 22.50 -32.46
N LYS A 502 11.78 22.85 -31.59
CA LYS A 502 13.27 22.98 -31.83
C LYS A 502 13.87 23.93 -30.78
N ALA A 503 14.79 23.51 -29.91
CA ALA A 503 16.18 23.10 -30.10
C ALA A 503 17.21 24.26 -30.26
N LYS A 504 18.04 24.37 -29.21
CA LYS A 504 19.51 24.60 -29.17
C LYS A 504 20.13 26.00 -29.39
N ALA A 505 21.21 26.15 -28.61
CA ALA A 505 22.46 26.93 -28.79
C ALA A 505 22.46 28.38 -28.26
N LYS A 506 23.20 28.67 -27.17
CA LYS A 506 24.66 28.94 -27.05
C LYS A 506 25.12 30.24 -27.73
N ASN A 507 25.55 31.21 -26.93
CA ASN A 507 26.87 31.91 -26.92
C ASN A 507 26.74 33.23 -26.14
N LYS A 508 27.49 33.47 -25.06
CA LYS A 508 28.93 33.77 -24.90
C LYS A 508 29.24 35.28 -25.07
N ALA A 509 29.49 35.89 -23.90
CA ALA A 509 30.46 36.93 -23.55
C ALA A 509 30.65 38.19 -24.40
N LYS A 510 30.61 39.35 -23.73
CA LYS A 510 31.62 40.40 -23.92
C LYS A 510 31.86 41.17 -22.63
N ALA A 511 33.12 41.20 -22.20
CA ALA A 511 33.67 42.00 -21.12
C ALA A 511 34.59 43.06 -21.72
N LYS A 512 34.71 44.21 -21.02
CA LYS A 512 35.79 45.23 -20.98
C LYS A 512 35.12 46.57 -20.64
N GLU A 513 35.62 47.46 -19.81
CA GLU A 513 36.94 47.75 -19.21
C GLU A 513 36.63 48.90 -18.20
N GLN A 514 37.19 49.02 -17.00
CA GLN A 514 38.52 49.57 -16.76
C GLN A 514 38.88 49.41 -15.27
N SER A 515 40.07 48.85 -15.05
CA SER A 515 40.96 49.01 -13.90
C SER A 515 41.64 50.40 -13.98
N GLU A 516 42.14 51.07 -12.93
CA GLU A 516 43.08 50.68 -11.88
C GLU A 516 43.08 51.71 -10.69
N PRO A 517 43.63 51.34 -9.50
CA PRO A 517 43.68 52.13 -8.25
C PRO A 517 45.13 52.65 -8.00
N PRO A 518 45.71 52.87 -6.78
CA PRO A 518 45.20 53.03 -5.40
C PRO A 518 45.87 54.16 -4.54
N SER A 519 45.29 54.38 -3.34
CA SER A 519 45.92 54.81 -2.07
C SER A 519 46.57 56.20 -1.94
N LYS A 520 46.05 57.00 -0.99
CA LYS A 520 46.72 57.33 0.30
C LYS A 520 45.97 58.48 0.99
N LYS A 521 45.72 58.30 2.30
CA LYS A 521 45.43 59.37 3.27
C LYS A 521 46.49 60.49 3.16
N PRO A 522 46.16 61.76 3.43
CA PRO A 522 46.24 62.24 4.81
C PRO A 522 45.17 63.28 5.22
N LYS A 523 45.09 63.45 6.54
CA LYS A 523 44.40 64.49 7.29
C LYS A 523 44.68 65.91 6.75
N LYS A 524 43.65 66.75 6.74
CA LYS A 524 43.54 67.85 7.69
C LYS A 524 42.11 67.99 8.14
#